data_AF-A0A965CE00-F1
#
_entry.id   AF-A0A965CE00-F1
#
_cell.length_a   1.000
_cell.length_b   1.000
_cell.length_c   1.000
_cell.angle_alpha   90.00
_cell.angle_beta   90.00
_cell.angle_gamma   90.00
#
_symmetry.space_group_name_H-M   'P 1'
#
loop_
_entity.id
_entity.type
_entity.pdbx_description
1 polymer ?
#
loop_
_entity_poly.entity_id
_entity_poly.type
_entity_poly.pdbx_seq_one_letter_code
_entity_poly.pdbx_strand_id
1 'polypeptide(L)'
;MLRRGWPQLSRRKVWQASHRGVGRRGIPVSAAVGIPVRPSRRHYLFLMARHCSRQGCVHPAAVTLTYQYARCLAWLDDLSAERDPHAYDLCTVHADRTRPPSGWHLEDRRHRFHVYDSGRLAG
;
A
#
# COMPACT_ATOMS: atom_id res chain seq x y z
N MET A 1 1.31 59.59 11.99
CA MET A 1 0.82 58.24 11.63
C MET A 1 1.79 57.62 10.64
N LEU A 2 2.78 56.86 11.15
CA LEU A 2 3.93 56.41 10.38
C LEU A 2 3.67 55.07 9.68
N ARG A 3 3.90 55.12 8.37
CA ARG A 3 4.12 54.01 7.43
C ARG A 3 4.95 52.87 8.06
N ARG A 4 4.45 51.63 8.00
CA ARG A 4 5.24 50.38 7.91
C ARG A 4 4.32 49.37 7.19
N GLY A 5 4.39 49.17 5.88
CA GLY A 5 5.59 48.87 5.10
C GLY A 5 5.91 47.39 5.25
N TRP A 6 5.08 46.52 4.65
CA TRP A 6 5.37 45.09 4.54
C TRP A 6 6.59 44.92 3.60
N PRO A 7 7.70 44.31 4.05
CA PRO A 7 8.87 44.12 3.21
C PRO A 7 8.64 42.98 2.21
N GLN A 8 8.52 43.36 0.94
CA GLN A 8 8.73 42.52 -0.23
C GLN A 8 10.16 41.94 -0.19
N LEU A 9 10.32 40.68 0.20
CA LEU A 9 11.57 39.96 0.02
C LEU A 9 11.63 39.42 -1.40
N SER A 10 12.06 40.28 -2.32
CA SER A 10 12.71 39.87 -3.56
C SER A 10 14.02 39.17 -3.21
N ARG A 11 14.14 37.88 -3.47
CA ARG A 11 15.46 37.26 -3.67
C ARG A 11 15.38 36.32 -4.86
N ARG A 12 15.62 36.94 -6.02
CA ARG A 12 16.26 36.33 -7.17
C ARG A 12 17.41 35.43 -6.68
N LYS A 13 17.32 34.14 -6.94
CA LYS A 13 18.48 33.29 -7.18
C LYS A 13 18.26 32.60 -8.51
N VAL A 14 18.60 33.33 -9.58
CA VAL A 14 18.88 32.73 -10.89
C VAL A 14 20.10 31.85 -10.66
N TRP A 15 19.88 30.55 -10.57
CA TRP A 15 20.94 29.56 -10.56
C TRP A 15 21.63 29.59 -11.93
N GLN A 16 22.93 29.88 -11.91
CA GLN A 16 23.79 29.85 -13.09
C GLN A 16 24.01 28.38 -13.49
N ALA A 17 23.40 27.96 -14.60
CA ALA A 17 23.65 26.66 -15.22
C ALA A 17 24.97 26.72 -15.99
N SER A 18 26.01 26.07 -15.45
CA SER A 18 27.29 25.86 -16.14
C SER A 18 27.21 24.56 -16.93
N HIS A 19 27.00 24.68 -18.24
CA HIS A 19 27.01 23.53 -19.16
C HIS A 19 28.45 23.23 -19.56
N ARG A 20 29.11 22.29 -18.86
CA ARG A 20 30.33 21.64 -19.36
C ARG A 20 30.00 20.22 -19.82
N GLY A 21 30.32 19.94 -21.07
CA GLY A 21 30.09 18.67 -21.73
C GLY A 21 30.92 17.54 -21.14
N VAL A 22 30.32 16.36 -21.12
CA VAL A 22 31.00 15.07 -20.92
C VAL A 22 30.58 14.17 -22.06
N GLY A 23 31.57 13.79 -22.88
CA GLY A 23 31.41 12.90 -24.02
C GLY A 23 30.85 11.54 -23.63
N ARG A 24 29.73 11.17 -24.25
CA ARG A 24 29.13 9.84 -24.12
C ARG A 24 29.91 8.85 -24.96
N ARG A 25 30.87 8.14 -24.35
CA ARG A 25 31.40 6.90 -24.93
C ARG A 25 30.31 5.82 -24.81
N GLY A 26 29.86 5.32 -25.96
CA GLY A 26 28.81 4.32 -26.06
C GLY A 26 29.20 2.99 -25.41
N ILE A 27 28.29 2.44 -24.62
CA ILE A 27 28.36 1.07 -24.10
C ILE A 27 27.63 0.20 -25.12
N PRO A 28 28.19 -0.94 -25.60
CA PRO A 28 27.45 -1.86 -26.44
C PRO A 28 26.34 -2.50 -25.60
N VAL A 29 25.09 -2.30 -26.01
CA VAL A 29 23.96 -3.06 -25.49
C VAL A 29 24.06 -4.47 -26.04
N SER A 30 24.68 -5.37 -25.27
CA SER A 30 24.58 -6.80 -25.54
C SER A 30 23.10 -7.17 -25.52
N ALA A 31 22.58 -7.53 -26.69
CA ALA A 31 21.26 -8.10 -26.88
C ALA A 31 21.19 -9.44 -26.14
N ALA A 32 20.90 -9.39 -24.85
CA ALA A 32 20.44 -10.54 -24.11
C ALA A 32 19.09 -10.93 -24.69
N VAL A 33 19.11 -11.99 -25.51
CA VAL A 33 17.92 -12.67 -26.01
C VAL A 33 17.02 -12.98 -24.81
N GLY A 34 15.92 -12.23 -24.69
CA GLY A 34 15.00 -12.33 -23.57
C GLY A 34 14.29 -13.67 -23.61
N ILE A 35 14.70 -14.58 -22.73
CA ILE A 35 13.86 -15.74 -22.36
C ILE A 35 12.56 -15.15 -21.81
N PRO A 36 11.38 -15.45 -22.39
CA PRO A 36 10.12 -15.03 -21.78
C PRO A 36 9.96 -15.85 -20.51
N VAL A 37 10.37 -15.29 -19.37
CA VAL A 37 10.16 -15.89 -18.06
C VAL A 37 8.65 -15.89 -17.84
N ARG A 38 8.00 -17.03 -18.10
CA ARG A 38 6.58 -17.20 -17.80
C ARG A 38 6.40 -16.95 -16.30
N PRO A 39 5.64 -15.93 -15.88
CA PRO A 39 5.39 -15.72 -14.47
C PRO A 39 4.76 -16.97 -13.88
N SER A 40 5.21 -17.39 -12.70
CA SER A 40 4.60 -18.53 -12.01
C SER A 40 3.10 -18.25 -11.80
N ARG A 41 2.25 -19.29 -11.73
CA ARG A 41 0.83 -19.13 -11.37
C ARG A 41 0.66 -18.35 -10.06
N ARG A 42 1.60 -18.51 -9.11
CA ARG A 42 1.65 -17.75 -7.86
C ARG A 42 1.89 -16.24 -8.09
N HIS A 43 2.74 -15.86 -9.06
CA HIS A 43 2.91 -14.45 -9.45
C HIS A 43 1.67 -13.85 -10.12
N TYR A 44 0.98 -14.60 -10.98
CA TYR A 44 -0.27 -14.11 -11.57
C TYR A 44 -1.37 -13.91 -10.53
N LEU A 45 -1.54 -14.85 -9.60
CA LEU A 45 -2.50 -14.71 -8.50
C LEU A 45 -2.18 -13.50 -7.61
N PHE A 46 -0.89 -13.23 -7.39
CA PHE A 46 -0.45 -12.03 -6.68
C PHE A 46 -0.82 -10.73 -7.42
N LEU A 47 -0.58 -10.64 -8.74
CA LEU A 47 -0.93 -9.45 -9.52
C LEU A 47 -2.44 -9.19 -9.60
N MET A 48 -3.26 -10.23 -9.57
CA MET A 48 -4.73 -10.10 -9.63
C MET A 48 -5.37 -9.98 -8.24
N ALA A 49 -4.63 -10.25 -7.17
CA ALA A 49 -5.13 -10.11 -5.82
C ALA A 49 -5.26 -8.63 -5.43
N ARG A 50 -6.19 -8.35 -4.52
CA ARG A 50 -6.22 -7.05 -3.82
C ARG A 50 -4.94 -6.90 -3.03
N HIS A 51 -4.34 -5.71 -3.09
CA HIS A 51 -3.09 -5.40 -2.42
C HIS A 51 -3.35 -4.71 -1.09
N CYS A 52 -2.39 -4.80 -0.17
CA CYS A 52 -2.45 -4.11 1.10
C CYS A 52 -2.55 -2.59 0.91
N SER A 53 -3.49 -1.95 1.62
CA SER A 53 -3.71 -0.51 1.63
C SER A 53 -2.59 0.30 2.31
N ARG A 54 -1.62 -0.36 2.94
CA ARG A 54 -0.48 0.34 3.58
C ARG A 54 0.47 0.88 2.51
N GLN A 55 0.77 2.16 2.58
CA GLN A 55 1.68 2.83 1.65
C GLN A 55 3.01 2.08 1.52
N GLY A 56 3.41 1.76 0.27
CA GLY A 56 4.66 1.06 -0.02
C GLY A 56 4.60 -0.47 0.18
N CYS A 57 3.47 -1.02 0.60
CA CYS A 57 3.28 -2.47 0.67
C CYS A 57 2.73 -3.00 -0.65
N VAL A 58 3.38 -4.04 -1.20
CA VAL A 58 2.91 -4.75 -2.40
C VAL A 58 2.33 -6.12 -2.07
N HIS A 59 2.28 -6.52 -0.80
CA HIS A 59 1.80 -7.85 -0.44
C HIS A 59 0.29 -7.96 -0.66
N PRO A 60 -0.22 -9.17 -1.01
CA PRO A 60 -1.64 -9.39 -1.17
C PRO A 60 -2.34 -9.19 0.17
N ALA A 61 -3.51 -8.60 0.11
CA ALA A 61 -4.38 -8.49 1.26
C ALA A 61 -4.89 -9.88 1.67
N ALA A 62 -5.04 -10.06 2.98
CA ALA A 62 -5.56 -11.28 3.59
C ALA A 62 -6.59 -10.98 4.69
N VAL A 63 -6.72 -9.71 5.08
CA VAL A 63 -7.52 -9.26 6.22
C VAL A 63 -8.21 -7.95 5.84
N THR A 64 -9.43 -7.74 6.32
CA THR A 64 -10.13 -6.46 6.22
C THR A 64 -10.17 -5.81 7.60
N LEU A 65 -9.74 -4.54 7.70
CA LEU A 65 -9.78 -3.71 8.89
C LEU A 65 -10.91 -2.68 8.78
N THR A 66 -11.81 -2.65 9.75
CA THR A 66 -12.94 -1.71 9.80
C THR A 66 -12.95 -0.93 11.10
N TYR A 67 -13.32 0.35 11.04
CA TYR A 67 -13.44 1.22 12.21
C TYR A 67 -14.88 1.64 12.47
N GLN A 68 -15.33 1.52 13.71
CA GLN A 68 -16.57 2.10 14.21
C GLN A 68 -16.25 3.26 15.17
N TYR A 69 -16.11 4.45 14.58
CA TYR A 69 -15.68 5.66 15.29
C TYR A 69 -16.54 6.01 16.51
N ALA A 70 -17.87 5.91 16.41
CA ALA A 70 -18.78 6.27 17.50
C ALA A 70 -18.60 5.42 18.78
N ARG A 71 -18.00 4.23 18.66
CA ARG A 71 -17.75 3.32 19.78
C ARG A 71 -16.27 3.15 20.11
N CYS A 72 -15.39 3.86 19.39
CA CYS A 72 -13.95 3.63 19.46
C CYS A 72 -13.58 2.14 19.27
N LEU A 73 -14.22 1.47 18.31
CA LEU A 73 -13.98 0.05 18.02
C LEU A 73 -13.31 -0.14 16.66
N ALA A 74 -12.42 -1.12 16.58
CA ALA A 74 -11.83 -1.59 15.33
C ALA A 74 -11.96 -3.11 15.22
N TRP A 75 -12.23 -3.61 14.02
CA TRP A 75 -12.34 -5.04 13.74
C TRP A 75 -11.30 -5.46 12.72
N LEU A 76 -10.66 -6.60 12.96
CA LEU A 76 -9.92 -7.35 11.94
C LEU A 76 -10.72 -8.60 11.61
N ASP A 77 -11.10 -8.75 10.34
CA ASP A 77 -11.82 -9.91 9.82
C ASP A 77 -11.01 -10.58 8.71
N ASP A 78 -11.33 -11.83 8.39
CA ASP A 78 -10.84 -12.47 7.16
C ASP A 78 -11.18 -11.57 5.95
N LEU A 79 -10.35 -11.59 4.91
CA LEU A 79 -10.53 -10.71 3.75
C LEU A 79 -11.96 -10.81 3.19
N SER A 80 -12.73 -9.73 3.28
CA SER A 80 -14.08 -9.63 2.71
C SER A 80 -14.05 -9.99 1.23
N ALA A 81 -15.00 -10.74 0.69
CA ALA A 81 -15.02 -11.10 -0.74
C ALA A 81 -14.98 -9.87 -1.67
N GLU A 82 -15.68 -8.81 -1.27
CA GLU A 82 -15.77 -7.54 -2.00
C GLU A 82 -15.00 -6.43 -1.29
N ARG A 83 -14.63 -5.40 -2.05
CA ARG A 83 -13.93 -4.23 -1.52
C ARG A 83 -14.95 -3.22 -0.97
N ASP A 84 -14.83 -2.93 0.31
CA ASP A 84 -15.60 -1.89 0.98
C ASP A 84 -14.81 -0.55 0.97
N PRO A 85 -15.38 0.56 0.49
CA PRO A 85 -14.73 1.88 0.50
C PRO A 85 -14.36 2.42 1.89
N HIS A 86 -15.05 1.96 2.94
CA HIS A 86 -14.88 2.36 4.33
C HIS A 86 -14.01 1.39 5.13
N ALA A 87 -13.48 0.35 4.49
CA ALA A 87 -12.58 -0.61 5.10
C ALA A 87 -11.18 -0.59 4.47
N TYR A 88 -10.22 -1.15 5.20
CA TYR A 88 -8.83 -1.23 4.76
C TYR A 88 -8.41 -2.68 4.59
N ASP A 89 -8.03 -3.06 3.38
CA ASP A 89 -7.44 -4.37 3.08
C ASP A 89 -5.97 -4.41 3.55
N LEU A 90 -5.61 -5.33 4.42
CA LEU A 90 -4.26 -5.49 4.99
C LEU A 90 -3.68 -6.88 4.66
N CYS A 91 -2.37 -6.96 4.44
CA CYS A 91 -1.67 -8.24 4.42
C CYS A 91 -1.53 -8.77 5.85
N THR A 92 -1.27 -10.08 6.00
CA THR A 92 -1.12 -10.74 7.31
C THR A 92 -0.15 -10.00 8.23
N VAL A 93 1.03 -9.62 7.71
CA VAL A 93 2.06 -8.90 8.49
C VAL A 93 1.58 -7.54 8.98
N HIS A 94 0.84 -6.78 8.15
CA HIS A 94 0.33 -5.47 8.55
C HIS A 94 -0.91 -5.57 9.44
N ALA A 95 -1.72 -6.61 9.30
CA ALA A 95 -2.80 -6.89 10.23
C ALA A 95 -2.25 -7.16 11.65
N ASP A 96 -1.23 -8.02 11.77
CA ASP A 96 -0.65 -8.40 13.06
C ASP A 96 0.05 -7.24 13.80
N ARG A 97 0.58 -6.28 13.04
CA ARG A 97 1.29 -5.11 13.58
C ARG A 97 0.39 -3.89 13.79
N THR A 98 -0.79 -3.88 13.19
CA THR A 98 -1.72 -2.75 13.29
C THR A 98 -2.21 -2.60 14.70
N ARG A 99 -2.24 -1.36 15.17
CA ARG A 99 -2.84 -0.97 16.43
C ARG A 99 -3.76 0.22 16.17
N PRO A 100 -4.99 0.23 16.73
CA PRO A 100 -5.85 1.39 16.65
C PRO A 100 -5.30 2.53 17.52
N PRO A 101 -5.88 3.74 17.43
CA PRO A 101 -5.53 4.84 18.33
C PRO A 101 -5.72 4.49 19.81
N SER A 102 -5.07 5.25 20.70
CA SER A 102 -5.22 5.05 22.14
C SER A 102 -6.68 5.17 22.59
N GLY A 103 -7.12 4.30 23.51
CA GLY A 103 -8.49 4.25 24.01
C GLY A 103 -9.48 3.51 23.10
N TRP A 104 -9.01 2.95 21.97
CA TRP A 104 -9.84 2.11 21.11
C TRP A 104 -9.72 0.64 21.48
N HIS A 105 -10.81 -0.10 21.29
CA HIS A 105 -10.82 -1.55 21.41
C HIS A 105 -10.64 -2.18 20.03
N LEU A 106 -9.65 -3.06 19.91
CA LEU A 106 -9.43 -3.87 18.72
C LEU A 106 -9.95 -5.28 18.99
N GLU A 107 -10.90 -5.73 18.18
CA GLU A 107 -11.39 -7.09 18.21
C GLU A 107 -10.91 -7.83 16.95
N ASP A 108 -10.03 -8.81 17.16
CA ASP A 108 -9.52 -9.69 16.09
C ASP A 108 -10.46 -10.89 15.93
N ARG A 109 -11.17 -10.92 14.81
CA ARG A 109 -12.19 -11.93 14.46
C ARG A 109 -11.75 -12.82 13.30
N ARG A 110 -10.48 -12.75 12.91
CA ARG A 110 -9.91 -13.64 11.89
C ARG A 110 -10.08 -15.10 12.30
N HIS A 111 -10.24 -15.98 11.31
CA HIS A 111 -10.45 -17.42 11.51
C HIS A 111 -11.73 -17.84 12.23
N ARG A 112 -12.62 -16.91 12.60
CA ARG A 112 -13.88 -17.25 13.27
C ARG A 112 -14.88 -17.95 12.33
N PHE A 113 -14.68 -17.82 11.01
CA PHE A 113 -15.64 -18.23 9.98
C PHE A 113 -15.17 -19.42 9.11
N HIS A 114 -13.94 -19.90 9.27
CA HIS A 114 -13.40 -21.03 8.50
C HIS A 114 -14.11 -22.39 8.73
N VAL A 115 -15.06 -22.45 9.66
CA VAL A 115 -15.78 -23.69 10.01
C VAL A 115 -16.90 -24.03 9.01
N TYR A 116 -17.46 -23.08 8.25
CA TYR A 116 -18.59 -23.36 7.37
C TYR A 116 -18.25 -23.72 5.92
N ASP A 117 -17.01 -23.51 5.47
CA ASP A 117 -16.65 -23.63 4.04
C ASP A 117 -15.89 -24.93 3.69
N SER A 118 -15.60 -25.79 4.66
CA SER A 118 -14.80 -27.00 4.42
C SER A 118 -15.66 -28.28 4.29
N GLY A 119 -16.38 -28.41 3.17
CA GLY A 119 -16.58 -29.70 2.50
C GLY A 119 -17.36 -30.83 3.20
N ARG A 120 -18.62 -30.60 3.61
CA ARG A 120 -19.55 -31.71 3.97
C ARG A 120 -20.64 -32.01 2.92
N LEU A 121 -20.48 -31.51 1.69
CA LEU A 121 -21.36 -31.80 0.55
C LEU A 121 -20.56 -32.40 -0.62
N ALA A 122 -20.18 -33.65 -0.48
CA ALA A 122 -19.99 -34.59 -1.58
C ALA A 122 -20.18 -35.99 -0.98
N GLY A 123 -21.45 -36.39 -0.93
CA GLY A 123 -21.83 -37.80 -0.86
C GLY A 123 -21.70 -38.46 -2.22
#